data_AF-A0A8H5ER13-F1
#
_entry.id   AF-A0A8H5ER13-F1
#
_cell.length_a   1.000
_cell.length_b   1.000
_cell.length_c   1.000
_cell.angle_alpha   90.00
_cell.angle_beta   90.00
_cell.angle_gamma   90.00
#
_symmetry.space_group_name_H-M   'P 1'
#
loop_
_entity.id
_entity.type
_entity.pdbx_description
1 polymer ?
#
loop_
_entity_poly.entity_id
_entity_poly.type
_entity_poly.pdbx_seq_one_letter_code
_entity_poly.pdbx_strand_id
1 'polypeptide(L)'
;MSAWFIFSALGFYPVNPVSGQYVVGSPFFEKVTLTLHPPAASSPATLTIRAPGVRTKPYIKSLTINGVPVVSPTIAHAQIAHGGEVVFEMSDTVEAWGNTEEVVKEFGVSVGGGEGEASVKPSRRTHGW
;
A
#
# COMPACT_ATOMS: atom_id res chain seq x y z
N MET A 1 18.77 -0.78 -7.04
CA MET A 1 18.19 0.58 -6.86
C MET A 1 17.06 0.90 -7.84
N SER A 2 17.14 0.56 -9.13
CA SER A 2 16.12 0.96 -10.12
C SER A 2 14.71 0.42 -9.86
N ALA A 3 14.56 -0.87 -9.53
CA ALA A 3 13.26 -1.47 -9.25
C ALA A 3 12.55 -0.81 -8.05
N TRP A 4 13.32 -0.39 -7.04
CA TRP A 4 12.78 0.32 -5.88
C TRP A 4 12.13 1.65 -6.30
N PHE A 5 12.79 2.44 -7.15
CA PHE A 5 12.21 3.67 -7.66
C PHE A 5 10.92 3.42 -8.44
N ILE A 6 10.91 2.38 -9.29
CA ILE A 6 9.71 2.05 -10.07
C ILE A 6 8.54 1.71 -9.14
N PHE A 7 8.71 0.80 -8.18
CA PHE A 7 7.66 0.44 -7.23
C PHE A 7 7.19 1.65 -6.40
N SER A 8 8.13 2.43 -5.85
CA SER A 8 7.79 3.65 -5.11
C SER A 8 7.01 4.64 -5.97
N ALA A 9 7.35 4.80 -7.26
CA ALA A 9 6.65 5.70 -8.18
C ALA A 9 5.23 5.21 -8.52
N LEU A 10 5.00 3.89 -8.50
CA LEU A 10 3.65 3.30 -8.62
C LEU A 10 2.81 3.50 -7.34
N GLY A 11 3.44 3.81 -6.21
CA GLY A 11 2.78 4.06 -4.93
C GLY A 11 2.65 2.84 -4.02
N PHE A 12 3.36 1.74 -4.29
CA PHE A 12 3.38 0.56 -3.39
C PHE A 12 4.65 -0.28 -3.56
N TYR A 13 5.03 -1.03 -2.52
CA TYR A 13 6.29 -1.78 -2.50
C TYR A 13 6.15 -3.18 -1.85
N PRO A 14 6.75 -4.24 -2.44
CA PRO A 14 6.75 -5.58 -1.85
C PRO A 14 7.79 -5.72 -0.74
N VAL A 15 7.49 -5.25 0.47
CA VAL A 15 8.40 -5.33 1.63
C VAL A 15 8.77 -6.77 1.97
N ASN A 16 7.78 -7.69 1.92
CA ASN A 16 7.98 -9.13 2.02
C ASN A 16 7.50 -9.78 0.70
N PRO A 17 8.40 -10.06 -0.26
CA PRO A 17 8.01 -10.56 -1.58
C PRO A 17 7.20 -11.86 -1.59
N VAL A 18 7.33 -12.69 -0.55
CA VAL A 18 6.65 -13.99 -0.45
C VAL A 18 5.22 -13.85 0.10
N SER A 19 4.91 -12.77 0.82
CA SER A 19 3.60 -12.60 1.46
C SER A 19 2.46 -12.37 0.47
N GLY A 20 2.77 -12.01 -0.77
CA GLY A 20 1.78 -11.55 -1.75
C GLY A 20 1.15 -10.21 -1.37
N GLN A 21 1.79 -9.42 -0.51
CA GLN A 21 1.32 -8.11 -0.09
C GLN A 21 2.28 -7.01 -0.53
N TYR A 22 1.72 -5.90 -1.01
CA TYR A 22 2.43 -4.66 -1.24
C TYR A 22 2.02 -3.64 -0.18
N VAL A 23 2.99 -3.00 0.46
CA VAL A 23 2.74 -1.90 1.39
C VAL A 23 2.54 -0.63 0.57
N VAL A 24 1.47 0.11 0.85
CA VAL A 24 1.15 1.37 0.17
C VAL A 24 2.13 2.46 0.62
N GLY A 25 2.70 3.15 -0.36
CA GLY A 25 3.45 4.39 -0.19
C GLY A 25 2.64 5.56 -0.71
N SER A 26 3.28 6.50 -1.41
CA SER A 26 2.58 7.57 -2.15
C SER A 26 2.95 7.49 -3.62
N PRO A 27 1.99 7.52 -4.56
CA PRO A 27 2.29 7.49 -5.99
C PRO A 27 3.07 8.74 -6.42
N PHE A 28 3.74 8.66 -7.58
CA PHE A 28 4.50 9.81 -8.12
C PHE A 28 3.87 10.45 -9.36
N PHE A 29 3.14 9.66 -10.16
CA PHE A 29 2.50 10.12 -11.39
C PHE A 29 0.98 10.12 -11.27
N GLU A 30 0.33 11.05 -11.97
CA GLU A 30 -1.14 11.13 -11.97
C GLU A 30 -1.80 9.92 -12.62
N LYS A 31 -1.12 9.28 -13.56
CA LYS A 31 -1.55 8.06 -14.20
C LYS A 31 -0.36 7.22 -14.64
N VAL A 32 -0.41 5.93 -14.35
CA VAL A 32 0.48 4.91 -14.90
C VAL A 32 -0.35 3.77 -15.47
N THR A 33 0.01 3.25 -16.62
CA THR A 33 -0.61 2.05 -17.20
C THR A 33 0.46 0.99 -17.37
N LEU A 34 0.21 -0.19 -16.81
CA LEU A 34 1.09 -1.35 -16.89
C LEU A 34 0.43 -2.43 -17.75
N THR A 35 1.19 -3.01 -18.66
CA THR A 35 0.82 -4.24 -19.35
C THR A 35 1.38 -5.42 -18.57
N LEU A 36 0.49 -6.31 -18.11
CA LEU A 36 0.81 -7.48 -17.32
C LEU A 36 0.70 -8.74 -18.18
N HIS A 37 1.54 -9.73 -17.91
CA HIS A 37 1.49 -11.04 -18.54
C HIS A 37 1.29 -12.12 -17.47
N PRO A 38 0.05 -12.32 -16.98
CA PRO A 38 -0.23 -13.33 -15.97
C PRO A 38 0.10 -14.74 -16.49
N PRO A 39 0.72 -15.63 -15.69
CA PRO A 39 1.20 -16.95 -16.15
C PRO A 39 0.12 -17.88 -16.75
N ALA A 40 -1.17 -17.61 -16.51
CA ALA A 40 -2.30 -18.39 -17.00
C ALA A 40 -3.22 -17.61 -17.97
N ALA A 41 -2.87 -16.38 -18.34
CA ALA A 41 -3.70 -15.58 -19.24
C ALA A 41 -3.32 -15.83 -20.70
N SER A 42 -4.34 -16.03 -21.55
CA SER A 42 -4.17 -16.14 -23.01
C SER A 42 -3.85 -14.80 -23.68
N SER A 43 -4.07 -13.68 -22.98
CA SER A 43 -3.79 -12.32 -23.45
C SER A 43 -3.19 -11.46 -22.32
N PRO A 44 -2.40 -10.43 -22.66
CA PRO A 44 -1.94 -9.46 -21.66
C PRO A 44 -3.12 -8.80 -20.95
N ALA A 45 -2.93 -8.49 -19.67
CA ALA A 45 -3.87 -7.68 -18.89
C ALA A 45 -3.35 -6.26 -18.75
N THR A 46 -4.24 -5.31 -18.44
CA THR A 46 -3.87 -3.91 -18.21
C THR A 46 -4.20 -3.52 -16.78
N LEU A 47 -3.22 -3.01 -16.05
CA LEU A 47 -3.42 -2.36 -14.75
C LEU A 47 -3.24 -0.85 -14.91
N THR A 48 -4.24 -0.08 -14.53
CA THR A 48 -4.16 1.38 -14.52
C THR A 48 -4.10 1.89 -13.09
N ILE A 49 -3.08 2.68 -12.76
CA ILE A 49 -2.95 3.36 -11.49
C ILE A 49 -3.25 4.84 -11.72
N ARG A 50 -4.11 5.44 -10.89
CA ARG A 50 -4.51 6.84 -11.00
C ARG A 50 -4.37 7.55 -9.67
N ALA A 51 -3.81 8.75 -9.70
CA ALA A 51 -3.58 9.61 -8.54
C ALA A 51 -3.72 11.09 -8.94
N PRO A 52 -4.92 11.54 -9.37
CA PRO A 52 -5.11 12.92 -9.82
C PRO A 52 -4.74 13.91 -8.70
N GLY A 53 -3.93 14.92 -9.03
CA GLY A 53 -3.49 15.93 -8.06
C GLY A 53 -2.25 15.56 -7.23
N VAL A 54 -1.66 14.38 -7.42
CA VAL A 54 -0.46 13.92 -6.67
C VAL A 54 0.73 14.89 -6.73
N ARG A 55 0.80 15.74 -7.77
CA ARG A 55 1.87 16.74 -7.92
C ARG A 55 1.85 17.82 -6.83
N THR A 56 0.68 18.10 -6.25
CA THR A 56 0.49 19.14 -5.23
C THR A 56 -0.08 18.60 -3.92
N LYS A 57 -0.61 17.37 -3.93
CA LYS A 57 -1.28 16.72 -2.81
C LYS A 57 -0.50 15.47 -2.39
N PRO A 58 0.34 15.54 -1.35
CA PRO A 58 1.24 14.44 -1.01
C PRO A 58 0.58 13.29 -0.24
N TYR A 59 -0.59 13.53 0.38
CA TYR A 59 -1.25 12.56 1.26
C TYR A 59 -2.31 11.75 0.53
N ILE A 60 -2.58 10.53 1.00
CA ILE A 60 -3.66 9.68 0.48
C ILE A 60 -4.87 9.83 1.40
N LYS A 61 -6.02 10.16 0.80
CA LYS A 61 -7.31 10.22 1.47
C LYS A 61 -8.07 8.92 1.41
N SER A 62 -8.00 8.24 0.27
CA SER A 62 -8.63 6.94 0.08
C SER A 62 -7.94 6.17 -1.03
N LEU A 63 -8.11 4.84 -0.99
CA LEU A 63 -7.64 3.93 -2.02
C LEU A 63 -8.80 3.04 -2.44
N THR A 64 -8.98 2.86 -3.74
CA THR A 64 -9.89 1.85 -4.28
C THR A 64 -9.15 0.95 -5.27
N ILE A 65 -9.54 -0.33 -5.30
CA ILE A 65 -9.10 -1.27 -6.32
C ILE A 65 -10.34 -1.82 -7.01
N ASN A 66 -10.44 -1.60 -8.32
CA ASN A 66 -11.61 -1.97 -9.13
C ASN A 66 -12.93 -1.41 -8.53
N GLY A 67 -12.89 -0.19 -8.01
CA GLY A 67 -14.03 0.49 -7.36
C GLY A 67 -14.33 0.03 -5.94
N VAL A 68 -13.63 -0.98 -5.40
CA VAL A 68 -13.81 -1.46 -4.03
C VAL A 68 -12.87 -0.68 -3.09
N PRO A 69 -13.39 -0.06 -2.01
CA PRO A 69 -12.55 0.62 -1.02
C PRO A 69 -11.57 -0.31 -0.32
N VAL A 70 -10.34 0.15 -0.15
CA VAL A 70 -9.30 -0.53 0.63
C VAL A 70 -9.05 0.29 1.89
N VAL A 71 -9.23 -0.32 3.06
CA VAL A 71 -9.11 0.34 4.37
C VAL A 71 -7.72 0.18 4.99
N SER A 72 -7.04 -0.93 4.69
CA SER A 72 -5.67 -1.19 5.12
C SER A 72 -4.66 -0.55 4.14
N PRO A 73 -3.49 -0.10 4.59
CA PRO A 73 -2.43 0.44 3.72
C PRO A 73 -1.67 -0.69 3.01
N THR A 74 -2.38 -1.71 2.52
CA THR A 74 -1.83 -2.89 1.85
C THR A 74 -2.64 -3.25 0.61
N ILE A 75 -1.95 -3.70 -0.43
CA ILE A 75 -2.55 -4.22 -1.66
C ILE A 75 -2.13 -5.69 -1.80
N ALA A 76 -3.10 -6.59 -1.88
CA ALA A 76 -2.81 -7.99 -2.16
C ALA A 76 -2.52 -8.19 -3.65
N HIS A 77 -1.52 -9.01 -3.96
CA HIS A 77 -1.13 -9.34 -5.34
C HIS A 77 -2.30 -9.85 -6.17
N ALA A 78 -3.14 -10.71 -5.58
CA ALA A 78 -4.33 -11.24 -6.25
C ALA A 78 -5.34 -10.16 -6.69
N GLN A 79 -5.36 -8.99 -6.06
CA GLN A 79 -6.27 -7.90 -6.44
C GLN A 79 -5.85 -7.19 -7.73
N ILE A 80 -4.57 -7.23 -8.09
CA ILE A 80 -4.01 -6.46 -9.22
C ILE A 80 -3.29 -7.33 -10.27
N ALA A 81 -2.99 -8.59 -9.97
CA ALA A 81 -2.22 -9.49 -10.84
C ALA A 81 -2.88 -9.74 -12.21
N HIS A 82 -4.20 -9.60 -12.28
CA HIS A 82 -4.99 -9.78 -13.49
C HIS A 82 -5.40 -8.46 -14.17
N GLY A 83 -4.72 -7.35 -13.81
CA GLY A 83 -5.06 -6.01 -14.28
C GLY A 83 -6.14 -5.34 -13.43
N GLY A 84 -6.78 -4.33 -14.02
CA GLY A 84 -7.82 -3.54 -13.37
C GLY A 84 -7.41 -2.08 -13.15
N GLU A 85 -7.99 -1.46 -12.12
CA GLU A 85 -7.75 -0.06 -11.78
C GLU A 85 -7.43 0.08 -10.28
N VAL A 86 -6.38 0.84 -9.96
CA VAL A 86 -6.04 1.31 -8.63
C VAL A 86 -6.20 2.82 -8.62
N VAL A 87 -7.06 3.36 -7.76
CA VAL A 87 -7.30 4.80 -7.67
C VAL A 87 -6.94 5.29 -6.28
N PHE A 88 -5.93 6.16 -6.23
CA PHE A 88 -5.57 6.95 -5.07
C PHE A 88 -6.31 8.30 -5.13
N GLU A 89 -7.13 8.57 -4.13
CA GLU A 89 -7.64 9.92 -3.90
C GLU A 89 -6.59 10.69 -3.08
N MET A 90 -6.02 11.75 -3.67
CA MET A 90 -4.95 12.52 -3.03
C MET A 90 -5.52 13.70 -2.20
N SER A 91 -4.88 14.04 -1.09
CA SER A 91 -5.19 15.16 -0.19
C SER A 91 -3.98 16.06 0.06
N ASP A 92 -4.26 17.34 0.27
CA ASP A 92 -3.30 18.36 0.69
C ASP A 92 -3.08 18.37 2.21
N THR A 93 -3.92 17.65 2.97
CA THR A 93 -3.82 17.52 4.42
C THR A 93 -3.71 16.06 4.83
N VAL A 94 -3.25 15.81 6.05
CA VAL A 94 -3.15 14.46 6.61
C VAL A 94 -4.55 13.90 6.84
N GLU A 95 -4.78 12.66 6.41
CA GLU A 95 -6.06 11.97 6.50
C GLU A 95 -5.95 10.78 7.45
N ALA A 96 -7.08 10.33 8.02
CA ALA A 96 -7.11 9.18 8.93
C ALA A 96 -6.94 7.82 8.22
N TRP A 97 -7.08 7.79 6.90
CA TRP A 97 -7.02 6.58 6.09
C TRP A 97 -5.69 5.82 6.31
N GLY A 98 -5.79 4.50 6.49
CA GLY A 98 -4.64 3.64 6.77
C GLY A 98 -4.07 3.74 8.20
N ASN A 99 -4.67 4.56 9.08
CA ASN A 99 -4.23 4.75 10.46
C ASN A 99 -5.39 4.78 11.48
N THR A 100 -6.54 4.17 11.16
CA THR A 100 -7.63 4.02 12.13
C THR A 100 -7.25 2.99 13.20
N GLU A 101 -7.90 3.01 14.37
CA GLU A 101 -7.59 2.06 15.44
C GLU A 101 -7.72 0.60 15.00
N GLU A 102 -8.70 0.30 14.15
CA GLU A 102 -8.95 -1.04 13.62
C GLU A 102 -7.75 -1.51 12.79
N VAL A 103 -7.25 -0.63 11.91
CA VAL A 103 -6.07 -0.90 11.07
C VAL A 103 -4.83 -1.08 11.95
N VAL A 104 -4.61 -0.20 12.93
CA VAL A 104 -3.44 -0.27 13.80
C VAL A 104 -3.44 -1.57 14.63
N LYS A 105 -4.61 -2.00 15.11
CA LYS A 105 -4.79 -3.30 15.81
C LYS A 105 -4.53 -4.49 14.89
N GLU A 106 -4.90 -4.42 13.61
CA GLU A 106 -4.61 -5.46 12.60
C GLU A 106 -3.11 -5.72 12.50
N PHE A 107 -2.29 -4.67 12.58
CA PHE A 107 -0.82 -4.78 12.58
C PHE A 107 -0.21 -5.11 13.94
N GLY A 108 -1.04 -5.42 14.95
CA GLY A 108 -0.58 -5.77 16.30
C GLY A 108 0.04 -4.61 17.07
N VAL A 109 -0.22 -3.38 16.64
CA VAL A 109 0.21 -2.16 17.33
C VAL A 109 -0.91 -1.68 18.24
N SER A 110 -0.59 -1.33 19.48
CA SER A 110 -1.54 -0.68 20.40
C SER A 110 -1.21 0.80 20.50
N VAL A 111 -2.15 1.68 20.15
CA VAL A 111 -2.00 3.12 20.40
C VAL A 111 -2.19 3.36 21.90
N GLY A 112 -1.09 3.54 22.63
CA GLY A 112 -1.15 3.98 24.03
C GLY A 112 -1.53 5.45 24.08
N GLY A 113 -2.66 5.78 24.69
CA GLY A 113 -2.99 7.17 25.03
C GLY A 113 -2.05 7.65 26.15
N GLY A 114 -1.13 8.57 25.81
CA GLY A 114 -0.28 9.24 26.80
C GLY A 114 1.00 9.78 26.19
N GLU A 115 1.20 11.10 26.32
CA GLU A 115 2.51 11.73 26.17
C GLU A 115 3.53 10.98 27.03
N GLY A 116 4.53 10.36 26.40
CA GLY A 116 5.59 9.66 27.12
C GLY A 116 6.15 8.47 26.34
N GLU A 117 7.24 8.73 25.61
CA GLU A 117 8.30 7.78 25.26
C GLU A 117 7.85 6.41 24.72
N ALA A 118 7.78 6.29 23.40
CA ALA A 118 7.61 5.01 22.71
C ALA A 118 8.84 4.09 22.99
N SER A 119 8.75 3.27 24.04
CA SER A 119 9.72 2.22 24.34
C SER A 119 9.30 0.92 23.64
N VAL A 120 9.98 0.59 22.55
CA VAL A 120 9.88 -0.72 21.91
C VAL A 120 10.57 -1.74 22.82
N LYS A 121 9.80 -2.56 23.55
CA LYS A 121 10.37 -3.72 24.26
C LYS A 121 10.65 -4.84 23.25
N PRO A 122 11.90 -5.34 23.13
CA PRO A 122 12.17 -6.52 22.34
C PRO A 122 11.53 -7.74 23.00
N SER A 123 10.68 -8.44 22.26
CA SER A 123 10.17 -9.76 22.61
C SER A 123 11.34 -10.74 22.69
N ARG A 124 11.81 -11.04 23.90
CA ARG A 124 12.64 -12.21 24.16
C ARG A 124 11.76 -13.46 24.00
N ARG A 125 11.90 -14.16 22.87
CA ARG A 125 11.76 -15.63 22.87
C ARG A 125 13.16 -16.22 22.71
N THR A 126 13.79 -16.43 23.85
CA THR A 126 14.75 -17.53 24.02
C THR A 126 13.98 -18.84 23.87
N HIS A 127 14.63 -19.86 23.30
CA HIS A 127 14.49 -21.34 23.39
C HIS A 127 15.23 -21.81 22.12
N GLY A 128 16.51 -22.21 22.16
CA GLY A 128 16.96 -23.53 22.63
C GLY A 128 16.22 -24.59 21.81
N TRP A 129 16.79 -25.25 20.80
CA TRP A 129 18.13 -25.82 20.60
C TRP A 129 18.64 -25.54 19.18
#